data_AF-A0A7C1IIQ7-F1
#
_entry.id   AF-A0A7C1IIQ7-F1
#
_cell.length_a   1.000
_cell.length_b   1.000
_cell.length_c   1.000
_cell.angle_alpha   90.00
_cell.angle_beta   90.00
_cell.angle_gamma   90.00
#
_symmetry.space_group_name_H-M   'P 1'
#
loop_
_entity.id
_entity.type
_entity.pdbx_description
1 polymer ?
#
loop_
_entity_poly.entity_id
_entity_poly.type
_entity_poly.pdbx_seq_one_letter_code
_entity_poly.pdbx_strand_id
1 'polypeptide(L)'
;MLSDYLIINFDKELLHRILISKAVLPDEQMKLIQEKGLHVKPYHIVYKKTMLGEMEYRYYGEYWYKVVYHNKRKRLIYIGKSIPSDLGIKISIPIAGFSFVAYRYKKSPVFIKKSVYSSFSSMLKSLGL
;
A
#
# COMPACT_ATOMS: atom_id res chain seq x y z
N MET A 1 14.82 -15.47 13.16
CA MET A 1 13.68 -15.11 12.29
C MET A 1 13.43 -13.60 12.14
N LEU A 2 14.09 -12.72 12.93
CA LEU A 2 14.12 -11.25 12.69
C LEU A 2 15.45 -10.76 12.08
N SER A 3 16.42 -11.66 11.87
CA SER A 3 17.75 -11.35 11.31
C SER A 3 17.69 -10.65 9.95
N ASP A 4 16.61 -10.86 9.20
CA ASP A 4 16.42 -10.35 7.85
C ASP A 4 15.70 -9.00 7.82
N TYR A 5 15.36 -8.46 8.99
CA TYR A 5 14.65 -7.20 9.15
C TYR A 5 15.54 -6.17 9.84
N LEU A 6 15.39 -4.93 9.40
CA LEU A 6 15.81 -3.75 10.12
C LEU A 6 14.64 -3.24 10.93
N ILE A 7 14.92 -2.87 12.17
CA ILE A 7 13.94 -2.29 13.08
C ILE A 7 14.08 -0.78 12.99
N ILE A 8 13.03 -0.09 12.55
CA ILE A 8 13.01 1.37 12.52
C ILE A 8 12.01 1.82 13.58
N ASN A 9 12.50 2.62 14.53
CA ASN A 9 11.67 3.19 15.58
C ASN A 9 10.85 4.36 15.03
N PHE A 10 9.85 4.03 14.22
CA PHE A 10 8.95 4.97 13.57
C PHE A 10 7.51 4.49 13.77
N ASP A 11 6.60 5.42 14.04
CA ASP A 11 5.19 5.09 14.21
C ASP A 11 4.57 4.63 12.88
N LYS A 12 4.06 3.40 12.85
CA LYS A 12 3.51 2.78 11.65
C LYS A 12 2.36 3.58 11.01
N GLU A 13 1.53 4.26 11.80
CA GLU A 13 0.39 5.03 11.28
C GLU A 13 0.83 6.37 10.73
N LEU A 14 1.83 7.00 11.37
CA LEU A 14 2.48 8.18 10.82
C LEU A 14 3.18 7.85 9.49
N LEU A 15 3.95 6.77 9.44
CA LEU A 15 4.64 6.34 8.21
C LEU A 15 3.63 6.08 7.10
N HIS A 16 2.53 5.39 7.43
CA HIS A 16 1.47 5.11 6.48
C HIS A 16 0.82 6.37 5.92
N ARG A 17 0.53 7.36 6.78
CA ARG A 17 -0.03 8.65 6.34
C ARG A 17 0.91 9.41 5.43
N ILE A 18 2.19 9.46 5.78
CA ILE A 18 3.24 10.09 4.97
C ILE A 18 3.32 9.42 3.59
N LEU A 19 3.28 8.10 3.53
CA LEU A 19 3.36 7.39 2.25
C LEU A 19 2.12 7.63 1.40
N ILE A 20 0.92 7.49 1.98
CA ILE A 20 -0.33 7.70 1.23
C ILE A 20 -0.44 9.13 0.70
N SER A 21 0.04 10.13 1.44
CA SER A 21 0.02 11.52 0.95
C SER A 21 0.90 11.74 -0.29
N LYS A 22 1.82 10.81 -0.59
CA LYS A 22 2.64 10.81 -1.81
C LYS A 22 2.06 9.96 -2.94
N ALA A 23 0.94 9.26 -2.70
CA ALA A 23 0.30 8.36 -3.66
C ALA A 23 -0.99 8.95 -4.25
N VAL A 24 -0.99 10.26 -4.51
CA VAL A 24 -2.13 10.98 -5.08
C VAL A 24 -2.17 10.76 -6.59
N LEU A 25 -3.34 10.38 -7.10
CA LEU A 25 -3.60 10.28 -8.54
C LEU A 25 -4.25 11.57 -9.04
N PRO A 26 -3.94 12.02 -10.26
CA PRO A 26 -4.65 13.13 -10.89
C PRO A 26 -6.16 12.86 -10.98
N ASP A 27 -6.98 13.89 -10.77
CA ASP A 27 -8.44 13.78 -10.76
C ASP A 27 -9.01 13.22 -12.05
N GLU A 28 -8.43 13.60 -13.19
CA GLU A 28 -8.82 13.09 -14.51
C GLU A 28 -8.64 11.56 -14.62
N GLN A 29 -7.51 11.05 -14.12
CA GLN A 29 -7.26 9.61 -14.09
C GLN A 29 -8.22 8.91 -13.12
N MET A 30 -8.47 9.50 -11.95
CA MET A 30 -9.43 8.93 -11.00
C MET A 30 -10.84 8.86 -11.59
N LYS A 31 -11.27 9.89 -12.33
CA LYS A 31 -12.57 9.93 -12.99
C LYS A 31 -12.68 8.81 -14.02
N LEU A 32 -11.69 8.65 -14.90
CA LEU A 32 -11.67 7.58 -15.90
C LEU A 32 -11.72 6.18 -15.26
N ILE A 33 -10.95 5.97 -14.18
CA ILE A 33 -10.97 4.70 -13.42
C ILE A 33 -12.38 4.43 -12.89
N GLN A 34 -13.05 5.45 -12.33
CA GLN A 34 -14.40 5.31 -11.79
C GLN A 34 -15.46 5.05 -12.88
N GLU A 35 -15.35 5.70 -14.05
CA GLU A 35 -16.23 5.48 -15.20
C GLU A 35 -16.17 4.03 -15.71
N LYS A 36 -15.02 3.36 -15.56
CA LYS A 36 -14.86 1.94 -15.86
C LYS A 36 -15.36 1.01 -14.75
N GLY A 37 -15.97 1.55 -13.69
CA GLY A 37 -16.40 0.78 -12.53
C GLY A 37 -15.23 0.20 -11.74
N LEU A 38 -14.08 0.87 -11.76
CA LEU A 38 -12.86 0.44 -11.07
C LEU A 38 -12.51 1.39 -9.92
N HIS A 39 -11.62 0.90 -9.08
CA HIS A 39 -11.02 1.65 -7.99
C HIS A 39 -9.60 1.15 -7.77
N VAL A 40 -8.67 2.08 -7.57
CA VAL A 40 -7.28 1.75 -7.23
C VAL A 40 -6.98 2.22 -5.82
N LYS A 41 -6.33 1.36 -5.04
CA LYS A 41 -5.78 1.70 -3.73
C LYS A 41 -4.26 1.68 -3.80
N PRO A 42 -3.57 2.66 -3.19
CA PRO A 42 -2.11 2.71 -3.20
C PRO A 42 -1.45 1.73 -2.22
N TYR A 43 -2.25 0.89 -1.54
CA TYR A 43 -1.76 -0.06 -0.56
C TYR A 43 -2.71 -1.25 -0.37
N HIS A 44 -2.14 -2.32 0.20
CA HIS A 44 -2.85 -3.50 0.66
C HIS A 44 -2.31 -3.91 2.04
N ILE A 45 -3.21 -4.31 2.93
CA ILE A 45 -2.87 -4.73 4.30
C ILE A 45 -3.26 -6.20 4.47
N VAL A 46 -2.30 -7.01 4.91
CA VAL A 46 -2.51 -8.42 5.27
C VAL A 46 -2.30 -8.57 6.77
N TYR A 47 -3.18 -9.30 7.44
CA TYR A 47 -3.06 -9.61 8.86
C TYR A 47 -2.67 -11.07 9.04
N LYS A 48 -1.74 -11.34 9.95
CA LYS A 48 -1.30 -12.70 10.30
C LYS A 48 -1.21 -12.85 11.80
N LYS A 49 -1.87 -13.88 12.33
CA LYS A 49 -1.67 -14.29 13.73
C LYS A 49 -0.35 -15.04 13.85
N THR A 50 0.44 -14.68 14.86
CA THR A 50 1.71 -15.34 15.21
C THR A 50 1.74 -15.63 16.70
N MET A 51 2.69 -16.44 17.16
CA MET A 51 2.88 -16.69 18.61
C MET A 51 3.18 -15.42 19.41
N LEU A 52 3.68 -14.37 18.76
CA LEU A 52 4.03 -13.09 19.38
C LEU A 52 2.90 -12.05 19.31
N GLY A 53 1.77 -12.41 18.70
CA GLY A 53 0.60 -11.54 18.49
C GLY A 53 0.20 -11.40 17.03
N GLU A 54 -0.72 -10.48 16.77
CA GLU A 54 -1.19 -10.20 15.42
C GLU A 54 -0.29 -9.19 14.70
N MET A 55 0.30 -9.65 13.60
CA MET A 55 1.16 -8.85 12.74
C MET A 55 0.34 -8.29 11.58
N GLU A 56 0.63 -7.07 11.19
CA GLU A 56 0.15 -6.48 9.94
C GLU A 56 1.31 -6.28 8.96
N TYR A 57 1.03 -6.57 7.70
CA TYR A 57 1.95 -6.41 6.58
C TYR A 57 1.33 -5.37 5.65
N ARG A 58 1.98 -4.21 5.50
CA ARG A 58 1.52 -3.16 4.58
C ARG A 58 2.39 -3.20 3.34
N TYR A 59 1.74 -3.35 2.19
CA TYR A 59 2.37 -3.35 0.88
C TYR A 59 1.85 -2.16 0.09
N TYR A 60 2.73 -1.39 -0.52
CA TYR A 60 2.40 -0.19 -1.28
C TYR A 60 2.62 -0.42 -2.77
N GLY A 61 1.72 0.13 -3.58
CA GLY A 61 1.65 -0.12 -5.01
C GLY A 61 0.22 -0.05 -5.52
N GLU A 62 0.02 -0.52 -6.75
CA GLU A 62 -1.26 -0.40 -7.44
C GLU A 62 -2.12 -1.63 -7.16
N TYR A 63 -3.14 -1.46 -6.32
CA TYR A 63 -4.08 -2.53 -6.00
C TYR A 63 -5.43 -2.20 -6.60
N TRP A 64 -5.84 -3.00 -7.59
CA TRP A 64 -7.03 -2.76 -8.39
C TRP A 64 -8.23 -3.50 -7.81
N TYR A 65 -9.37 -2.82 -7.84
CA TYR A 65 -10.65 -3.31 -7.37
C TYR A 65 -11.75 -3.02 -8.38
N LYS A 66 -12.62 -4.00 -8.62
CA LYS A 66 -13.90 -3.78 -9.29
C LYS A 66 -14.90 -3.23 -8.29
N VAL A 67 -15.59 -2.17 -8.67
CA VAL A 67 -16.70 -1.59 -7.92
C VAL A 67 -17.98 -2.31 -8.33
N VAL A 68 -18.66 -2.90 -7.37
CA VAL A 68 -19.96 -3.55 -7.55
C VAL A 68 -20.96 -2.97 -6.54
N TYR A 69 -22.21 -2.82 -6.97
CA TYR A 69 -23.29 -2.32 -6.13
C TYR A 69 -24.24 -3.46 -5.80
N HIS A 70 -24.51 -3.66 -4.51
CA HIS A 70 -25.49 -4.64 -4.04
C HIS A 70 -26.43 -3.95 -3.05
N ASN A 71 -27.72 -3.85 -3.38
CA ASN A 71 -28.73 -3.15 -2.57
C ASN A 71 -28.28 -1.74 -2.12
N LYS A 72 -27.82 -0.92 -3.08
CA LYS A 72 -27.27 0.44 -2.85
C LYS A 72 -25.96 0.48 -2.03
N ARG A 73 -25.40 -0.65 -1.60
CA ARG A 73 -24.10 -0.70 -0.90
C ARG A 73 -22.97 -0.94 -1.90
N LYS A 74 -21.97 -0.06 -1.88
CA LYS A 74 -20.72 -0.21 -2.65
C LYS A 74 -19.89 -1.34 -2.04
N ARG A 75 -19.50 -2.30 -2.87
CA ARG A 75 -18.54 -3.38 -2.54
C ARG A 75 -17.36 -3.28 -3.50
N LEU A 76 -16.16 -3.56 -2.97
CA LEU A 76 -14.92 -3.58 -3.73
C LEU A 76 -14.43 -5.02 -3.82
N ILE A 77 -14.29 -5.55 -5.04
CA ILE A 77 -13.76 -6.89 -5.29
C ILE A 77 -12.32 -6.71 -5.79
N TYR A 78 -11.34 -7.28 -5.09
CA TYR A 78 -9.94 -7.21 -5.50
C TYR A 78 -9.74 -7.99 -6.81
N ILE A 79 -9.11 -7.35 -7.80
CA ILE A 79 -8.88 -7.94 -9.14
C ILE A 79 -7.40 -8.11 -9.47
N GLY A 80 -6.49 -7.62 -8.63
CA GLY A 80 -5.05 -7.85 -8.78
C GLY A 80 -4.19 -6.60 -8.72
N LYS A 81 -2.92 -6.77 -9.11
CA LYS A 81 -1.90 -5.70 -9.15
C LYS A 81 -1.69 -5.10 -10.55
N SER A 82 -2.08 -5.83 -11.59
CA SER A 82 -1.91 -5.38 -12.97
C SER A 82 -3.05 -4.47 -13.39
N ILE A 83 -2.70 -3.39 -14.10
CA ILE A 83 -3.68 -2.51 -14.70
C ILE A 83 -4.55 -3.31 -15.69
N PRO A 84 -5.88 -3.10 -15.69
CA PRO A 84 -6.70 -3.55 -16.80
C PRO A 84 -6.18 -2.91 -18.10
N SER A 85 -5.79 -3.75 -19.06
CA SER A 85 -5.11 -3.34 -20.30
C SER A 85 -5.94 -2.38 -21.16
N ASP A 86 -7.24 -2.36 -20.94
CA ASP A 86 -8.25 -1.55 -21.63
C ASP A 86 -8.39 -0.12 -21.09
N LEU A 87 -7.73 0.24 -19.97
CA LEU A 87 -7.78 1.60 -19.43
C LEU A 87 -6.93 2.60 -20.22
N GLY A 88 -5.88 2.14 -20.91
CA GLY A 88 -4.99 3.03 -21.67
C GLY A 88 -4.24 4.08 -20.84
N ILE A 89 -4.27 4.00 -19.51
CA ILE A 89 -3.56 4.92 -18.61
C ILE A 89 -2.31 4.27 -18.06
N LYS A 90 -1.28 5.09 -17.85
CA LYS A 90 -0.13 4.71 -17.04
C LYS A 90 -0.29 5.37 -15.67
N ILE A 91 -0.50 4.55 -14.65
CA ILE A 91 -0.41 4.97 -13.27
C ILE A 91 1.03 4.78 -12.81
N SER A 92 1.52 5.71 -12.01
CA SER A 92 2.80 5.57 -11.31
C SER A 92 2.60 6.02 -9.88
N ILE A 93 2.62 5.07 -8.97
CA ILE A 93 2.59 5.36 -7.53
C ILE A 93 4.04 5.41 -7.03
N PRO A 94 4.56 6.58 -6.60
CA PRO A 94 5.97 6.74 -6.21
C PRO A 94 6.44 5.79 -5.10
N ILE A 95 5.49 5.30 -4.30
CA ILE A 95 5.73 4.38 -3.18
C ILE A 95 5.55 2.90 -3.57
N ALA A 96 5.36 2.58 -4.84
CA ALA A 96 5.15 1.22 -5.30
C ALA A 96 6.36 0.33 -5.00
N GLY A 97 6.10 -0.89 -4.51
CA GLY A 97 7.14 -1.84 -4.10
C GLY A 97 7.60 -1.67 -2.66
N PHE A 98 7.25 -0.57 -2.00
CA PHE A 98 7.54 -0.43 -0.58
C PHE A 98 6.67 -1.37 0.26
N SER A 99 7.25 -1.94 1.32
CA SER A 99 6.50 -2.71 2.31
C SER A 99 7.16 -2.67 3.67
N PHE A 100 6.33 -2.76 4.71
CA PHE A 100 6.80 -2.95 6.08
C PHE A 100 5.86 -3.87 6.86
N VAL A 101 6.36 -4.35 7.98
CA VAL A 101 5.62 -5.18 8.95
C VAL A 101 5.56 -4.44 10.28
N ALA A 102 4.47 -4.57 11.03
CA ALA A 102 4.34 -4.03 12.38
C ALA A 102 3.38 -4.88 13.22
N TYR A 103 3.39 -4.71 14.54
CA TYR A 103 2.30 -5.27 15.36
C TYR A 103 1.00 -4.48 15.12
N ARG A 104 -0.13 -5.19 15.04
CA ARG A 104 -1.43 -4.59 14.70
C ARG A 104 -1.95 -3.65 15.79
N TYR A 105 -1.97 -4.11 17.05
CA TYR A 105 -2.67 -3.44 18.15
C TYR A 105 -1.75 -2.76 19.17
N LYS A 106 -0.43 -2.72 18.92
CA LYS A 106 0.54 -2.11 19.82
C LYS A 106 1.24 -0.96 19.11
N LYS A 107 1.62 0.08 19.85
CA LYS A 107 2.62 1.03 19.38
C LYS A 107 3.90 0.21 19.12
N SER A 108 4.29 0.14 17.87
CA SER A 108 5.28 -0.80 17.38
C SER A 108 6.24 -0.07 16.46
N PRO A 109 7.54 -0.37 16.52
CA PRO A 109 8.44 -0.02 15.43
C PRO A 109 7.95 -0.71 14.14
N VAL A 110 8.41 -0.19 13.01
CA VAL A 110 8.24 -0.85 11.73
C VAL A 110 9.43 -1.74 11.44
N PHE A 111 9.15 -2.94 10.93
CA PHE A 111 10.13 -3.92 10.51
C PHE A 111 10.21 -3.90 8.99
N ILE A 112 11.38 -3.57 8.44
CA ILE A 112 11.61 -3.51 6.99
C ILE A 112 12.60 -4.59 6.61
N LYS A 113 12.28 -5.39 5.59
CA LYS A 113 13.21 -6.40 5.09
C LYS A 113 14.50 -5.75 4.61
N LYS A 114 15.66 -6.29 5.00
CA LYS A 114 16.99 -5.85 4.54
C LYS A 114 17.07 -5.78 3.01
N SER A 115 16.48 -6.76 2.32
CA SER A 115 16.44 -6.81 0.85
C SER A 115 15.69 -5.65 0.19
N VAL A 116 14.80 -4.96 0.92
CA VAL A 116 13.99 -3.84 0.41
C VAL A 116 14.51 -2.51 0.94
N TYR A 117 15.40 -2.52 1.93
CA TYR A 117 15.83 -1.32 2.64
C TYR A 117 16.55 -0.30 1.77
N SER A 118 17.45 -0.74 0.88
CA SER A 118 18.18 0.17 0.00
C SER A 118 17.22 0.93 -0.92
N SER A 119 16.29 0.22 -1.56
CA SER A 119 15.23 0.82 -2.38
C SER A 119 14.35 1.76 -1.55
N PHE A 120 14.01 1.37 -0.32
CA PHE A 120 13.24 2.21 0.60
C PHE A 120 13.96 3.51 0.97
N SER A 121 15.24 3.45 1.33
CA SER A 121 16.02 4.64 1.70
C SER A 121 16.15 5.61 0.52
N SER A 122 16.43 5.10 -0.68
CA SER A 122 16.48 5.92 -1.90
C SER A 122 15.12 6.55 -2.21
N MET A 123 14.04 5.79 -2.06
CA MET A 123 12.67 6.28 -2.27
C MET A 123 12.34 7.42 -1.29
N LEU A 124 12.59 7.25 0.01
CA LEU A 124 12.33 8.31 1.00
C LEU A 124 13.10 9.60 0.67
N LYS A 125 14.39 9.49 0.35
CA LYS A 125 15.21 10.63 -0.07
C LYS A 125 14.62 11.34 -1.29
N SER A 126 14.16 10.58 -2.30
CA SER A 126 13.52 11.16 -3.49
C SER A 126 12.20 11.88 -3.19
N LEU A 127 11.52 11.50 -2.11
CA LEU A 127 10.28 12.11 -1.62
C LEU A 127 10.52 13.30 -0.68
N GLY A 128 11.79 13.64 -0.41
CA GLY A 128 12.19 14.70 0.51
C GLY A 128 12.03 14.33 1.99
N LEU A 129 12.12 13.05 2.32
CA LEU A 129 12.01 12.47 3.67
C LEU A 129 13.33 11.90 4.18
#